data_AF-A0AAU3BZQ5-F1
#
_entry.id   AF-A0AAU3BZQ5-F1
#
_cell.length_a   1.000
_cell.length_b   1.000
_cell.length_c   1.000
_cell.angle_alpha   90.00
_cell.angle_beta   90.00
_cell.angle_gamma   90.00
#
_symmetry.space_group_name_H-M   'P 1'
#
loop_
_entity.id
_entity.type
_entity.pdbx_description
1 polymer ?
#
loop_
_entity_poly.entity_id
_entity_poly.type
_entity_poly.pdbx_seq_one_letter_code
_entity_poly.pdbx_strand_id
1 'polypeptide(L)'
;MARHAAQQNTLARTTARIAAVVGVAAAGAAAASPAFADTAPAVDAVRTRPASLGNIDPQAGLGALTGTVGYVTGPVEGLKPNPLAGTGVDPLDNGVGTQLADFKPLSSQALTGPLAQAPSVGRIPVLGQVTGLLH
;
A
#
# COMPACT_ATOMS: atom_id res chain seq x y z
N MET A 1 -60.92 7.86 -5.64
CA MET A 1 -60.07 7.03 -4.77
C MET A 1 -58.64 7.08 -5.30
N ALA A 2 -57.69 7.42 -4.43
CA ALA A 2 -56.23 7.32 -4.55
C ALA A 2 -55.55 7.90 -5.81
N ARG A 3 -55.09 9.14 -5.65
CA ARG A 3 -54.04 9.77 -6.46
C ARG A 3 -52.72 9.11 -6.03
N HIS A 4 -51.93 8.58 -6.97
CA HIS A 4 -50.60 8.04 -6.69
C HIS A 4 -49.68 9.16 -6.22
N ALA A 5 -49.58 9.29 -4.90
CA ALA A 5 -48.65 10.15 -4.21
C ALA A 5 -47.26 9.50 -4.16
N ALA A 6 -46.25 10.39 -4.14
CA ALA A 6 -44.89 10.15 -3.69
C ALA A 6 -43.93 9.45 -4.67
N GLN A 7 -43.60 10.18 -5.73
CA GLN A 7 -42.24 10.26 -6.26
C GLN A 7 -41.36 10.98 -5.22
N GLN A 8 -41.03 10.29 -4.14
CA GLN A 8 -40.20 10.80 -3.05
C GLN A 8 -39.25 9.69 -2.61
N ASN A 9 -38.16 9.45 -3.35
CA ASN A 9 -36.98 8.75 -2.81
C ASN A 9 -35.72 8.90 -3.69
N THR A 10 -35.60 9.99 -4.46
CA THR A 10 -34.44 10.23 -5.36
C THR A 10 -33.56 11.40 -4.92
N LEU A 11 -33.69 11.88 -3.67
CA LEU A 11 -32.91 13.00 -3.14
C LEU A 11 -32.12 12.69 -1.85
N ALA A 12 -32.08 11.42 -1.41
CA ALA A 12 -31.35 11.01 -0.20
C ALA A 12 -30.01 10.30 -0.46
N ARG A 13 -29.52 10.25 -1.72
CA ARG A 13 -28.35 9.43 -2.09
C ARG A 13 -27.14 10.23 -2.60
N THR A 14 -27.18 11.55 -2.52
CA THR A 14 -26.17 12.43 -3.14
C THR A 14 -25.54 13.43 -2.15
N THR A 15 -25.31 13.05 -0.89
CA THR A 15 -24.60 13.91 0.08
C THR A 15 -23.68 13.13 1.03
N ALA A 16 -23.29 11.90 0.69
CA ALA A 16 -22.42 11.07 1.54
C ALA A 16 -21.09 10.70 0.87
N ARG A 17 -20.50 11.59 0.06
CA ARG A 17 -19.22 11.35 -0.64
C ARG A 17 -18.28 12.56 -0.70
N ILE A 18 -18.32 13.45 0.29
CA ILE A 18 -17.32 14.53 0.46
C ILE A 18 -17.00 14.67 1.95
N ALA A 19 -16.32 13.67 2.53
CA ALA A 19 -15.72 13.76 3.87
C ALA A 19 -14.60 12.72 4.03
N ALA A 20 -13.72 12.61 3.05
CA ALA A 20 -12.55 11.73 3.12
C ALA A 20 -11.32 12.43 2.52
N VAL A 21 -11.04 13.64 2.98
CA VAL A 21 -9.77 14.33 2.73
C VAL A 21 -9.42 15.04 4.03
N VAL A 22 -8.16 14.86 4.47
CA VAL A 22 -7.53 15.44 5.67
C VAL A 22 -7.80 14.69 6.99
N GLY A 23 -6.96 13.69 7.28
CA GLY A 23 -6.94 13.03 8.59
C GLY A 23 -5.82 12.02 8.81
N VAL A 24 -4.68 12.14 8.10
CA VAL A 24 -3.49 11.30 8.35
C VAL A 24 -2.32 12.24 8.62
N ALA A 25 -2.30 12.81 9.82
CA ALA A 25 -1.11 13.45 10.37
C ALA A 25 -1.20 13.40 11.89
N ALA A 26 -0.16 12.82 12.50
CA ALA A 26 0.17 12.89 13.92
C ALA A 26 -0.68 12.06 14.91
N ALA A 27 -0.51 10.74 14.87
CA ALA A 27 -0.60 9.89 16.07
C ALA A 27 0.77 9.24 16.30
N GLY A 28 1.79 10.07 16.54
CA GLY A 28 3.11 9.67 16.98
C GLY A 28 3.54 10.63 18.10
N ALA A 29 4.13 10.08 19.17
CA ALA A 29 4.57 10.75 20.40
C ALA A 29 3.49 10.98 21.48
N ALA A 30 3.02 9.89 22.10
CA ALA A 30 2.51 9.93 23.47
C ALA A 30 3.58 9.36 24.43
N ALA A 31 4.65 10.14 24.63
CA ALA A 31 5.63 9.92 25.68
C ALA A 31 6.20 11.27 26.12
N ALA A 32 5.44 11.99 26.95
CA ALA A 32 5.84 13.01 27.93
C ALA A 32 4.69 14.01 28.15
N SER A 33 4.11 14.01 29.35
CA SER A 33 3.19 15.06 29.80
C SER A 33 3.97 16.35 30.13
N PRO A 34 3.43 17.53 29.82
CA PRO A 34 3.06 18.46 30.89
C PRO A 34 1.71 19.16 30.64
N ALA A 35 1.06 19.60 31.72
CA ALA A 35 -0.25 20.26 31.73
C ALA A 35 -0.18 21.72 31.26
N PHE A 36 -1.06 22.13 30.33
CA PHE A 36 -1.46 23.54 30.13
C PHE A 36 -2.90 23.65 29.61
N ALA A 37 -3.48 24.83 29.86
CA ALA A 37 -4.89 25.14 30.03
C ALA A 37 -5.73 25.33 28.74
N ASP A 38 -7.04 25.38 29.01
CA ASP A 38 -8.21 25.59 28.15
C ASP A 38 -8.04 26.42 26.87
N THR A 39 -8.39 25.80 25.73
CA THR A 39 -8.82 26.44 24.48
C THR A 39 -9.61 25.41 23.66
N ALA A 40 -10.91 25.27 23.93
CA ALA A 40 -11.81 24.54 23.03
C ALA A 40 -12.19 25.45 21.86
N PRO A 41 -12.10 24.96 20.60
CA PRO A 41 -13.36 24.63 19.93
C PRO A 41 -13.30 23.44 18.93
N ALA A 42 -14.50 22.97 18.55
CA ALA A 42 -14.86 22.03 17.47
C ALA A 42 -14.62 20.51 17.63
N VAL A 43 -13.93 20.04 18.68
CA VAL A 43 -13.92 18.60 19.05
C VAL A 43 -15.05 18.21 20.02
N ASP A 44 -15.84 19.19 20.48
CA ASP A 44 -16.74 19.04 21.63
C ASP A 44 -18.11 18.39 21.30
N ALA A 45 -18.59 18.48 20.06
CA ALA A 45 -19.82 17.79 19.64
C ALA A 45 -19.62 16.29 19.36
N VAL A 46 -18.38 15.85 19.09
CA VAL A 46 -18.01 14.42 19.01
C VAL A 46 -17.72 13.86 20.41
N ARG A 47 -17.43 14.71 21.39
CA ARG A 47 -17.06 14.34 22.76
C ARG A 47 -18.22 14.08 23.72
N THR A 48 -19.46 14.46 23.37
CA THR A 48 -20.58 14.42 24.33
C THR A 48 -21.69 13.43 24.00
N ARG A 49 -21.49 12.55 23.00
CA ARG A 49 -22.07 11.21 23.09
C ARG A 49 -20.95 10.23 23.38
N PRO A 50 -20.98 9.54 24.54
CA PRO A 50 -20.28 8.29 24.67
C PRO A 50 -20.88 7.35 23.61
N ALA A 51 -20.27 7.28 22.43
CA ALA A 51 -20.44 6.11 21.61
C ALA A 51 -19.78 5.00 22.43
N SER A 52 -20.59 4.20 23.13
CA SER A 52 -20.10 2.96 23.70
C SER A 52 -19.61 2.13 22.52
N LEU A 53 -18.30 2.02 22.35
CA LEU A 53 -17.68 1.35 21.21
C LEU A 53 -17.86 -0.18 21.27
N GLY A 54 -18.75 -0.68 22.13
CA GLY A 54 -18.81 -2.09 22.48
C GLY A 54 -17.47 -2.58 23.01
N ASN A 55 -17.27 -3.89 22.96
CA ASN A 55 -15.97 -4.48 23.21
C ASN A 55 -15.13 -4.36 21.92
N ILE A 56 -14.13 -3.47 21.89
CA ILE A 56 -13.15 -3.41 20.80
C ILE A 56 -12.10 -4.47 21.08
N ASP A 57 -11.92 -5.39 20.13
CA ASP A 57 -10.76 -6.25 20.10
C ASP A 57 -9.63 -5.58 19.29
N PRO A 58 -8.59 -5.03 19.97
CA PRO A 58 -7.47 -4.42 19.27
C PRO A 58 -6.68 -5.43 18.43
N GLN A 59 -6.68 -6.73 18.78
CA GLN A 59 -6.01 -7.77 18.01
C GLN A 59 -6.71 -8.00 16.67
N ALA A 60 -8.05 -8.01 16.67
CA ALA A 60 -8.83 -8.09 15.43
C ALA A 60 -8.56 -6.89 14.50
N GLY A 61 -8.41 -5.68 15.06
CA GLY A 61 -8.06 -4.49 14.29
C GLY A 61 -6.65 -4.55 13.68
N LEU A 62 -5.66 -5.02 14.43
CA LEU A 62 -4.30 -5.22 13.93
C LEU A 62 -4.25 -6.30 12.84
N GLY A 63 -4.94 -7.42 13.03
CA GLY A 63 -5.02 -8.49 12.03
C GLY A 63 -5.72 -8.04 10.75
N ALA A 64 -6.77 -7.21 10.85
CA ALA A 64 -7.42 -6.62 9.68
C ALA A 64 -6.48 -5.66 8.92
N LEU A 65 -5.68 -4.87 9.65
CA LEU A 65 -4.71 -3.97 9.05
C LEU A 65 -3.58 -4.72 8.34
N THR A 66 -2.91 -5.65 9.03
CA THR A 66 -1.81 -6.43 8.43
C THR A 66 -2.31 -7.30 7.28
N GLY A 67 -3.49 -7.91 7.42
CA GLY A 67 -4.13 -8.65 6.33
C GLY A 67 -4.43 -7.79 5.10
N THR A 68 -4.90 -6.55 5.29
CA THR A 68 -5.14 -5.61 4.19
C THR A 68 -3.84 -5.20 3.52
N VAL A 69 -2.81 -4.87 4.31
CA VAL A 69 -1.51 -4.46 3.77
C VAL A 69 -0.85 -5.62 3.01
N GLY A 70 -0.78 -6.81 3.60
CA GLY A 70 -0.24 -8.02 2.96
C GLY A 70 -0.99 -8.40 1.69
N TYR A 71 -2.32 -8.24 1.64
CA TYR A 71 -3.09 -8.47 0.41
C TYR A 71 -2.71 -7.52 -0.74
N VAL A 72 -2.36 -6.27 -0.42
CA VAL A 72 -1.97 -5.26 -1.41
C VAL A 72 -0.50 -5.38 -1.81
N THR A 73 0.39 -5.71 -0.86
CA THR A 73 1.84 -5.79 -1.12
C THR A 73 2.27 -7.14 -1.67
N GLY A 74 1.62 -8.24 -1.28
CA GLY A 74 1.97 -9.60 -1.67
C GLY A 74 2.09 -9.81 -3.19
N PRO A 75 1.16 -9.32 -4.03
CA PRO A 75 1.30 -9.43 -5.49
C PRO A 75 2.55 -8.74 -6.05
N VAL A 76 3.00 -7.66 -5.42
CA VAL A 76 4.14 -6.86 -5.88
C VAL A 76 5.47 -7.53 -5.51
N GLU A 77 5.53 -8.22 -4.38
CA GLU A 77 6.75 -8.89 -3.90
C GLU A 77 7.25 -9.99 -4.83
N GLY A 78 6.33 -10.69 -5.48
CA GLY A 78 6.63 -11.72 -6.47
C GLY A 78 7.10 -11.17 -7.82
N LEU A 79 6.93 -9.88 -8.08
CA LEU A 79 7.29 -9.29 -9.37
C LEU A 79 8.80 -9.21 -9.52
N LYS A 80 9.29 -9.74 -10.64
CA LYS A 80 10.65 -9.49 -11.11
C LYS A 80 10.66 -8.20 -11.95
N PRO A 81 11.78 -7.45 -11.97
CA PRO A 81 11.96 -6.34 -12.91
C PRO A 81 11.77 -6.76 -14.36
N ASN A 82 12.22 -7.97 -14.71
CA ASN A 82 11.96 -8.62 -15.99
C ASN A 82 10.99 -9.82 -15.78
N PRO A 83 9.71 -9.70 -16.18
CA PRO A 83 8.73 -10.78 -16.05
C PRO A 83 9.07 -12.04 -16.83
N LEU A 84 9.88 -11.91 -17.90
CA LEU A 84 10.30 -13.03 -18.76
C LEU A 84 11.63 -13.65 -18.32
N ALA A 85 12.21 -13.18 -17.20
CA ALA A 85 13.49 -13.67 -16.67
C ALA A 85 13.50 -15.18 -16.43
N GLY A 86 14.40 -15.88 -17.14
CA GLY A 86 14.57 -17.33 -17.05
C GLY A 86 13.60 -18.12 -17.94
N THR A 87 12.87 -17.45 -18.83
CA THR A 87 12.10 -18.11 -19.89
C THR A 87 12.95 -18.23 -21.16
N GLY A 88 12.61 -19.17 -22.05
CA GLY A 88 13.29 -19.30 -23.35
C GLY A 88 13.02 -18.17 -24.34
N VAL A 89 12.20 -17.18 -23.95
CA VAL A 89 11.83 -16.01 -24.76
C VAL A 89 12.17 -14.70 -24.06
N ASP A 90 13.09 -14.73 -23.09
CA ASP A 90 13.57 -13.54 -22.40
C ASP A 90 14.30 -12.59 -23.37
N PRO A 91 13.74 -11.41 -23.69
CA PRO A 91 14.36 -10.51 -24.64
C PRO A 91 15.69 -9.92 -24.13
N LEU A 92 15.87 -9.85 -22.81
CA LEU A 92 17.08 -9.27 -22.21
C LEU A 92 18.26 -10.25 -22.22
N ASP A 93 18.01 -11.52 -22.48
CA ASP A 93 19.03 -12.56 -22.63
C ASP A 93 19.43 -12.77 -24.11
N ASN A 94 18.73 -12.15 -25.06
CA ASN A 94 19.03 -12.17 -26.50
C ASN A 94 20.20 -11.23 -26.85
N GLY A 95 21.35 -11.38 -26.20
CA GLY A 95 22.47 -10.49 -26.42
C GLY A 95 23.36 -10.86 -27.60
N VAL A 96 24.10 -9.86 -28.07
CA VAL A 96 25.11 -9.98 -29.12
C VAL A 96 26.49 -9.81 -28.51
N GLY A 97 27.44 -10.62 -28.95
CA GLY A 97 28.83 -10.59 -28.49
C GLY A 97 29.81 -10.34 -29.63
N THR A 98 30.88 -9.61 -29.35
CA THR A 98 32.00 -9.41 -30.26
C THR A 98 33.32 -9.53 -29.51
N GLN A 99 34.37 -9.93 -30.22
CA GLN A 99 35.72 -9.94 -29.71
C GLN A 99 36.66 -9.43 -30.81
N LEU A 100 37.57 -8.54 -30.43
CA LEU A 100 38.59 -8.00 -31.32
C LEU A 100 39.94 -8.55 -30.84
N ALA A 101 40.59 -9.35 -31.68
CA ALA A 101 41.87 -10.00 -31.36
C ALA A 101 41.85 -10.69 -29.97
N ASP A 102 42.83 -10.36 -29.13
CA ASP A 102 43.08 -10.88 -27.78
C ASP A 102 42.47 -10.01 -26.67
N PHE A 103 41.67 -8.99 -27.01
CA PHE A 103 40.92 -8.23 -26.01
C PHE A 103 39.83 -9.08 -25.36
N LYS A 104 39.40 -8.64 -24.17
CA LYS A 104 38.27 -9.24 -23.45
C LYS A 104 37.00 -9.11 -24.31
N PRO A 105 36.23 -10.20 -24.52
CA PRO A 105 34.97 -10.15 -25.25
C PRO A 105 34.01 -9.12 -24.65
N LEU A 106 33.32 -8.41 -25.53
CA LEU A 106 32.23 -7.50 -25.16
C LEU A 106 30.91 -8.13 -25.56
N SER A 107 29.90 -7.95 -24.73
CA SER A 107 28.56 -8.44 -25.01
C SER A 107 27.53 -7.46 -24.47
N SER A 108 26.39 -7.36 -25.16
CA SER A 108 25.27 -6.54 -24.69
C SER A 108 24.67 -7.09 -23.39
N GLN A 109 24.83 -8.38 -23.09
CA GLN A 109 24.42 -8.97 -21.81
C GLN A 109 25.16 -8.38 -20.60
N ALA A 110 26.33 -7.76 -20.79
CA ALA A 110 26.98 -7.02 -19.71
C ALA A 110 26.13 -5.82 -19.22
N LEU A 111 25.26 -5.29 -20.09
CA LEU A 111 24.37 -4.17 -19.78
C LEU A 111 22.95 -4.64 -19.44
N THR A 112 22.47 -5.71 -20.07
CA THR A 112 21.09 -6.21 -19.86
C THR A 112 20.99 -7.25 -18.75
N GLY A 113 22.06 -7.99 -18.47
CA GLY A 113 22.13 -9.05 -17.45
C GLY A 113 21.63 -8.62 -16.07
N PRO A 114 22.06 -7.45 -15.53
CA PRO A 114 21.58 -6.98 -14.23
C PRO A 114 20.05 -6.87 -14.12
N LEU A 115 19.36 -6.58 -15.23
CA LEU A 115 17.90 -6.54 -15.28
C LEU A 115 17.30 -7.92 -15.61
N ALA A 116 17.94 -8.66 -16.51
CA ALA A 116 17.51 -10.00 -16.92
C ALA A 116 17.50 -10.99 -15.74
N GLN A 117 18.48 -10.90 -14.85
CA GLN A 117 18.68 -11.83 -13.73
C GLN A 117 18.30 -11.26 -12.36
N ALA A 118 17.69 -10.07 -12.33
CA ALA A 118 17.32 -9.42 -11.08
C ALA A 118 16.36 -10.30 -10.25
N PRO A 119 16.53 -10.35 -8.91
CA PRO A 119 15.58 -11.00 -8.03
C PRO A 119 14.23 -10.26 -8.04
N SER A 120 13.19 -10.93 -7.53
CA SER A 120 11.89 -10.28 -7.32
C SER A 120 11.98 -9.20 -6.23
N VAL A 121 11.02 -8.27 -6.21
CA VAL A 121 10.98 -7.15 -5.26
C VAL A 121 11.09 -7.62 -3.80
N GLY A 122 10.36 -8.68 -3.43
CA GLY A 122 10.39 -9.26 -2.08
C GLY A 122 11.67 -10.02 -1.73
N ARG A 123 12.58 -10.23 -2.68
CA ARG A 123 13.90 -10.86 -2.45
C ARG A 123 15.04 -9.85 -2.35
N ILE A 124 14.76 -8.56 -2.55
CA ILE A 124 15.74 -7.51 -2.31
C ILE A 124 15.90 -7.38 -0.79
N PRO A 125 17.11 -7.49 -0.20
CA PRO A 125 17.29 -7.71 1.24
C PRO A 125 16.48 -6.79 2.14
N VAL A 126 16.59 -5.48 1.96
CA VAL A 126 15.89 -4.49 2.79
C VAL A 126 14.37 -4.52 2.54
N LEU A 127 13.94 -4.64 1.28
CA LEU A 127 12.52 -4.65 0.93
C LEU A 127 11.84 -5.96 1.37
N GLY A 128 12.54 -7.09 1.25
CA GLY A 128 12.09 -8.41 1.69
C GLY A 128 11.92 -8.49 3.21
N GLN A 129 12.80 -7.84 3.97
CA GLN A 129 12.65 -7.72 5.42
C GLN A 129 11.41 -6.91 5.79
N VAL A 130 11.21 -5.74 5.17
CA VAL A 130 10.05 -4.86 5.46
C VAL A 130 8.74 -5.54 5.08
N THR A 131 8.71 -6.20 3.92
CA THR A 131 7.52 -6.91 3.46
C THR A 131 7.24 -8.17 4.26
N GLY A 132 8.27 -8.89 4.69
CA GLY A 132 8.19 -10.03 5.63
C GLY A 132 7.51 -9.70 6.98
N LEU A 133 7.44 -8.44 7.38
CA LEU A 133 6.72 -8.03 8.60
C LEU A 133 5.19 -7.95 8.40
N LEU A 134 4.72 -8.07 7.16
CA LEU A 134 3.31 -7.88 6.78
C LEU A 134 2.54 -9.21 6.65
N HIS A 135 3.22 -10.36 6.78
CA HIS A 135 2.64 -11.71 6.70
C HIS A 135 3.30 -12.72 7.62
#